data_AF-A0A656JN70-F1
#
_entry.id   AF-A0A656JN70-F1
#
_cell.length_a   1.000
_cell.length_b   1.000
_cell.length_c   1.000
_cell.angle_alpha   90.00
_cell.angle_beta   90.00
_cell.angle_gamma   90.00
#
_symmetry.space_group_name_H-M   'P 1'
#
loop_
_entity.id
_entity.type
_entity.pdbx_description
1 polymer ?
#
loop_
_entity_poly.entity_id
_entity_poly.type
_entity_poly.pdbx_seq_one_letter_code
_entity_poly.pdbx_strand_id
1 'polypeptide(L)'
;MQNNRYFPKNPSTIGTVLLTSYGWFAHENEIPKSHATDILRICKELTDGFHDETHHLGALMLMLADAPEEPLLRASAAHKGSLLGATSLGYLFSCESTGEKAKRIIQAGDGVFLVELSGDIENPNADIKVFSSWSEYQKFLEPILKLGKIRPPHAATVCRTSPE
;
A
#
# COMPACT_ATOMS: atom_id res chain seq x y z
N MET A 1 22.00 -1.91 -10.17
CA MET A 1 21.19 -1.58 -8.98
C MET A 1 20.58 -2.86 -8.44
N GLN A 2 20.78 -3.19 -7.15
CA GLN A 2 20.08 -4.30 -6.50
C GLN A 2 18.62 -3.87 -6.31
N ASN A 3 17.69 -4.46 -7.07
CA ASN A 3 16.25 -4.27 -6.83
C ASN A 3 15.87 -5.03 -5.55
N ASN A 4 15.85 -4.34 -4.42
CA ASN A 4 15.25 -4.88 -3.21
C ASN A 4 13.73 -4.85 -3.38
N ARG A 5 13.13 -6.02 -3.65
CA ARG A 5 11.67 -6.15 -3.75
C ARG A 5 11.10 -6.70 -2.46
N TYR A 6 10.07 -6.04 -1.97
CA TYR A 6 9.33 -6.42 -0.78
C TYR A 6 8.03 -7.14 -1.15
N PHE A 7 7.65 -8.13 -0.34
CA PHE A 7 6.55 -9.02 -0.64
C PHE A 7 5.86 -9.43 0.67
N PRO A 8 4.51 -9.35 0.75
CA PRO A 8 3.78 -9.91 1.88
C PRO A 8 4.06 -11.41 2.04
N LYS A 9 4.32 -11.85 3.26
CA LYS A 9 4.71 -13.25 3.52
C LYS A 9 3.56 -14.12 3.95
N ASN A 10 2.56 -13.52 4.58
CA ASN A 10 1.43 -14.22 5.16
C ASN A 10 0.13 -13.64 4.59
N PRO A 11 -0.91 -14.47 4.41
CA PRO A 11 -2.25 -13.95 4.12
C PRO A 11 -2.71 -13.06 5.27
N SER A 12 -3.59 -12.11 4.96
CA SER A 12 -4.24 -11.35 6.02
C SER A 12 -5.07 -12.27 6.89
N THR A 13 -5.18 -11.91 8.17
CA THR A 13 -6.08 -12.58 9.11
C THR A 13 -7.46 -11.92 9.21
N ILE A 14 -7.61 -10.70 8.66
CA ILE A 14 -8.79 -9.85 8.89
C ILE A 14 -9.37 -9.23 7.61
N GLY A 15 -8.63 -9.26 6.49
CA GLY A 15 -9.15 -8.74 5.23
C GLY A 15 -8.13 -8.68 4.09
N THR A 16 -7.98 -7.50 3.50
CA THR A 16 -7.08 -7.26 2.37
C THR A 16 -5.72 -6.75 2.83
N VAL A 17 -4.63 -7.25 2.25
CA VAL A 17 -3.27 -6.74 2.50
C VAL A 17 -2.93 -5.65 1.48
N LEU A 18 -2.41 -4.52 1.94
CA LEU A 18 -1.72 -3.53 1.11
C LEU A 18 -0.25 -3.47 1.53
N LEU A 19 0.66 -3.67 0.57
CA LEU A 19 2.07 -3.35 0.73
C LEU A 19 2.42 -2.12 -0.12
N THR A 20 2.90 -1.07 0.54
CA THR A 20 3.50 0.10 -0.12
C THR A 20 5.00 0.07 0.07
N SER A 21 5.80 0.28 -0.97
CA SER A 21 7.26 0.36 -0.87
C SER A 21 7.86 1.53 -1.64
N TYR A 22 8.95 2.09 -1.13
CA TYR A 22 9.74 3.14 -1.78
C TYR A 22 11.23 2.97 -1.43
N GLY A 23 12.07 2.68 -2.43
CA GLY A 23 13.50 2.42 -2.21
C GLY A 23 13.76 1.27 -1.23
N TRP A 24 14.30 1.58 -0.04
CA TRP A 24 14.57 0.59 1.02
C TRP A 24 13.45 0.50 2.06
N PHE A 25 12.40 1.30 1.92
CA PHE A 25 11.28 1.34 2.84
C PHE A 25 10.11 0.51 2.30
N ALA A 26 9.44 -0.23 3.19
CA ALA A 26 8.19 -0.90 2.89
C ALA A 26 7.30 -0.98 4.11
N HIS A 27 6.00 -0.86 3.86
CA HIS A 27 4.98 -0.80 4.88
C HIS A 27 3.78 -1.65 4.50
N GLU A 28 3.41 -2.58 5.38
CA GLU A 28 2.29 -3.51 5.19
C GLU A 28 1.11 -3.08 6.08
N ASN A 29 -0.06 -2.99 5.47
CA ASN A 29 -1.33 -2.71 6.13
C ASN A 29 -2.32 -3.83 5.87
N GLU A 30 -2.99 -4.27 6.94
CA GLU A 30 -4.18 -5.09 6.84
C GLU A 30 -5.42 -4.20 6.90
N ILE A 31 -6.34 -4.38 5.96
CA ILE A 31 -7.57 -3.63 5.85
C ILE A 31 -8.69 -4.60 6.25
N PRO A 32 -9.27 -4.45 7.45
CA PRO A 32 -10.36 -5.33 7.89
C PRO A 32 -11.53 -5.25 6.92
N LYS A 33 -12.09 -6.39 6.53
CA LYS A 33 -13.30 -6.42 5.70
C LYS A 33 -14.47 -5.66 6.34
N SER A 34 -14.57 -5.72 7.68
CA SER A 34 -15.57 -4.98 8.46
C SER A 34 -15.48 -3.47 8.26
N HIS A 35 -14.31 -2.93 7.91
CA HIS A 35 -14.07 -1.48 7.76
C HIS A 35 -13.98 -1.06 6.29
N ALA A 36 -14.29 -1.96 5.34
CA ALA A 36 -14.17 -1.69 3.90
C ALA A 36 -14.91 -0.40 3.48
N THR A 37 -16.15 -0.21 3.94
CA THR A 37 -16.96 0.97 3.61
C THR A 37 -16.34 2.26 4.13
N ASP A 38 -15.85 2.25 5.38
CA ASP A 38 -15.24 3.44 5.99
C ASP A 38 -13.93 3.80 5.32
N ILE A 39 -13.10 2.82 4.97
CA ILE A 39 -11.84 3.05 4.25
C ILE A 39 -12.11 3.60 2.85
N LEU A 40 -13.13 3.10 2.15
CA LEU A 40 -13.52 3.65 0.85
C LEU A 40 -13.96 5.11 0.97
N ARG A 41 -14.71 5.46 2.02
CA ARG A 41 -15.12 6.85 2.28
C ARG A 41 -13.92 7.73 2.61
N ILE A 42 -13.06 7.32 3.56
CA ILE A 42 -11.87 8.07 3.98
C ILE A 42 -10.94 8.29 2.79
N CYS A 43 -10.69 7.25 1.99
CA CYS A 43 -9.86 7.39 0.80
C CYS A 43 -10.50 8.33 -0.22
N LYS A 44 -11.83 8.32 -0.37
CA LYS A 44 -12.48 9.31 -1.24
C LYS A 44 -12.27 10.73 -0.70
N GLU A 45 -12.49 10.97 0.58
CA GLU A 45 -12.32 12.29 1.21
C GLU A 45 -10.89 12.80 1.13
N LEU A 46 -9.89 11.94 1.38
CA LEU A 46 -8.47 12.30 1.28
C LEU A 46 -8.02 12.66 -0.13
N THR A 47 -8.79 12.23 -1.14
CA THR A 47 -8.41 12.33 -2.55
C THR A 47 -9.29 13.30 -3.32
N ASP A 48 -10.35 13.80 -2.66
CA ASP A 48 -11.25 14.81 -3.15
C ASP A 48 -10.49 16.14 -3.25
N GLY A 49 -10.06 16.48 -4.47
CA GLY A 49 -9.24 17.65 -4.75
C GLY A 49 -8.04 17.36 -5.66
N PHE A 50 -7.59 16.10 -5.76
CA PHE A 50 -6.61 15.73 -6.78
C PHE A 50 -7.30 15.64 -8.14
N HIS A 51 -6.72 16.32 -9.13
CA HIS A 51 -7.32 16.46 -10.45
C HIS A 51 -7.11 15.20 -11.31
N ASP A 52 -6.01 14.47 -11.07
CA ASP A 52 -5.66 13.23 -11.74
C ASP A 52 -4.72 12.35 -10.88
N GLU A 53 -4.42 11.17 -11.40
CA GLU A 53 -3.52 10.18 -10.80
C GLU A 53 -2.11 10.75 -10.52
N THR A 54 -1.58 11.58 -11.41
CA THR A 54 -0.20 12.10 -11.30
C THR A 54 -0.07 13.08 -10.14
N HIS A 55 -1.03 13.98 -9.97
CA HIS A 55 -1.06 14.90 -8.82
C HIS A 55 -1.14 14.15 -7.50
N HIS A 56 -1.92 13.07 -7.49
CA HIS A 56 -2.07 12.23 -6.31
C HIS A 56 -0.79 11.45 -5.99
N LEU A 57 -0.14 10.88 -7.00
CA LEU A 57 1.14 10.20 -6.85
C LEU A 57 2.23 11.17 -6.34
N GLY A 58 2.27 12.38 -6.87
CA GLY A 58 3.16 13.45 -6.40
C GLY A 58 2.93 13.77 -4.92
N ALA A 59 1.67 13.90 -4.49
CA ALA A 59 1.33 14.13 -3.08
C ALA A 59 1.72 12.95 -2.17
N LEU A 60 1.52 11.71 -2.62
CA LEU A 60 1.98 10.51 -1.90
C LEU A 60 3.50 10.48 -1.74
N MET A 61 4.24 10.81 -2.81
CA MET A 61 5.70 10.87 -2.76
C MET A 61 6.21 12.03 -1.91
N LEU A 62 5.55 13.19 -1.93
CA LEU A 62 5.84 14.30 -1.03
C LEU A 62 5.63 13.91 0.44
N MET A 63 4.56 13.18 0.78
CA MET A 63 4.38 12.71 2.17
C MET A 63 5.44 11.71 2.62
N LEU A 64 6.01 10.94 1.70
CA LEU A 64 7.12 10.04 1.99
C LEU A 64 8.47 10.78 2.07
N ALA A 65 8.65 11.84 1.28
CA ALA A 65 9.90 12.61 1.20
C ALA A 65 10.00 13.73 2.25
N ASP A 66 8.89 14.41 2.54
CA ASP A 66 8.76 15.57 3.42
C ASP A 66 8.24 15.19 4.81
N ALA A 67 8.13 13.89 5.10
CA ALA A 67 7.94 13.35 6.44
C ALA A 67 9.01 13.96 7.36
N PRO A 68 8.71 15.00 8.18
CA PRO A 68 9.71 15.49 9.10
C PRO A 68 9.96 14.33 10.04
N GLU A 69 11.23 13.97 10.20
CA GLU A 69 11.59 12.85 11.05
C GLU A 69 10.86 13.00 12.39
N GLU A 70 10.73 14.19 12.98
CA GLU A 70 10.21 14.35 14.35
C GLU A 70 8.72 14.02 14.62
N PRO A 71 7.71 14.54 13.90
CA PRO A 71 6.30 14.21 14.18
C PRO A 71 5.97 12.76 13.85
N LEU A 72 6.51 12.25 12.74
CA LEU A 72 6.36 10.84 12.40
C LEU A 72 7.19 9.97 13.34
N LEU A 73 8.41 10.31 13.75
CA LEU A 73 9.18 9.56 14.76
C LEU A 73 8.38 9.38 16.05
N ARG A 74 7.63 10.40 16.47
CA ARG A 74 6.78 10.39 17.68
C ARG A 74 5.44 9.70 17.50
N ALA A 75 4.92 9.60 16.27
CA ALA A 75 3.69 8.87 16.00
C ALA A 75 3.87 7.38 16.32
N SER A 76 2.81 6.73 16.80
CA SER A 76 2.85 5.28 16.99
C SER A 76 3.06 4.60 15.64
N ALA A 77 3.71 3.44 15.67
CA ALA A 77 3.75 2.48 14.57
C ALA A 77 2.42 2.43 13.82
N ALA A 78 1.35 2.10 14.56
CA ALA A 78 -0.02 1.98 14.05
C ALA A 78 -0.49 3.22 13.28
N HIS A 79 -0.27 4.41 13.85
CA HIS A 79 -0.72 5.65 13.25
C HIS A 79 0.03 6.00 11.96
N LYS A 80 1.36 5.79 11.92
CA LYS A 80 2.16 5.97 10.69
C LYS A 80 1.69 5.03 9.59
N GLY A 81 1.40 3.78 9.95
CA GLY A 81 0.91 2.80 9.01
C GLY A 81 -0.47 3.13 8.45
N SER A 82 -1.37 3.63 9.31
CA SER A 82 -2.71 4.05 8.90
C SER A 82 -2.70 5.21 7.91
N LEU A 83 -1.86 6.25 8.13
CA LEU A 83 -1.78 7.38 7.21
C LEU A 83 -1.21 6.96 5.85
N LEU A 84 -0.05 6.30 5.84
CA LEU A 84 0.56 5.83 4.60
C LEU A 84 -0.33 4.81 3.87
N GLY A 85 -1.01 3.94 4.62
CA GLY A 85 -1.98 2.99 4.08
C GLY A 85 -3.16 3.67 3.42
N ALA A 86 -3.78 4.63 4.08
CA ALA A 86 -4.93 5.36 3.56
C ALA A 86 -4.57 6.16 2.30
N THR A 87 -3.43 6.87 2.28
CA THR A 87 -3.01 7.59 1.08
C THR A 87 -2.64 6.64 -0.05
N SER A 88 -1.90 5.56 0.22
CA SER A 88 -1.53 4.59 -0.82
C SER A 88 -2.77 3.92 -1.44
N LEU A 89 -3.78 3.62 -0.62
CA LEU A 89 -5.08 3.14 -1.10
C LEU A 89 -5.84 4.20 -1.89
N GLY A 90 -5.82 5.44 -1.42
CA GLY A 90 -6.34 6.57 -2.16
C GLY A 90 -5.75 6.61 -3.56
N TYR A 91 -4.42 6.58 -3.67
CA TYR A 91 -3.72 6.61 -4.95
C TYR A 91 -4.16 5.45 -5.84
N LEU A 92 -4.12 4.23 -5.31
CA LEU A 92 -4.61 3.04 -5.99
C LEU A 92 -6.05 3.19 -6.52
N PHE A 93 -6.95 3.80 -5.74
CA PHE A 93 -8.33 4.01 -6.13
C PHE A 93 -8.53 5.08 -7.20
N SER A 94 -7.57 5.99 -7.36
CA SER A 94 -7.58 6.99 -8.44
C SER A 94 -7.12 6.42 -9.79
N CYS A 95 -6.44 5.27 -9.81
CA CYS A 95 -5.95 4.61 -11.02
C CYS A 95 -7.07 3.90 -11.81
N GLU A 96 -7.94 4.64 -12.49
CA GLU A 96 -9.00 4.17 -13.41
C GLU A 96 -9.56 2.75 -13.12
N SER A 97 -9.41 1.82 -14.07
CA SER A 97 -9.95 0.45 -13.99
C SER A 97 -9.33 -0.40 -12.88
N THR A 98 -8.05 -0.17 -12.56
CA THR A 98 -7.34 -0.83 -11.48
C THR A 98 -7.92 -0.43 -10.13
N GLY A 99 -8.26 0.85 -9.96
CA GLY A 99 -8.89 1.41 -8.77
C GLY A 99 -10.26 0.81 -8.53
N GLU A 100 -11.11 0.74 -9.56
CA GLU A 100 -12.43 0.09 -9.44
C GLU A 100 -12.32 -1.40 -9.11
N LYS A 101 -11.32 -2.11 -9.68
CA LYS A 101 -11.03 -3.50 -9.31
C LYS A 101 -10.64 -3.61 -7.84
N ALA A 102 -9.75 -2.72 -7.36
CA ALA A 102 -9.29 -2.72 -5.98
C ALA A 102 -10.42 -2.45 -4.98
N LYS A 103 -11.33 -1.51 -5.27
CA LYS A 103 -12.50 -1.22 -4.42
C LYS A 103 -13.37 -2.47 -4.22
N ARG A 104 -13.65 -3.22 -5.29
CA ARG A 104 -14.41 -4.48 -5.22
C ARG A 104 -13.70 -5.55 -4.40
N ILE A 105 -12.38 -5.66 -4.54
CA ILE A 105 -11.57 -6.64 -3.80
C ILE A 105 -11.54 -6.32 -2.30
N ILE A 106 -11.45 -5.05 -1.91
CA ILE A 106 -11.55 -4.66 -0.49
C ILE A 106 -12.89 -5.05 0.12
N GLN A 107 -13.99 -4.88 -0.63
CA GLN A 107 -15.31 -5.31 -0.17
C GLN A 107 -15.41 -6.84 -0.03
N ALA A 108 -14.71 -7.60 -0.88
CA ALA A 108 -14.62 -9.06 -0.75
C ALA A 108 -13.79 -9.48 0.47
N GLY A 109 -12.66 -8.79 0.71
CA GLY A 109 -11.83 -8.90 1.90
C GLY A 109 -10.73 -9.96 1.85
N ASP A 110 -10.32 -10.44 0.68
CA ASP A 110 -9.28 -11.49 0.57
C ASP A 110 -8.10 -11.07 -0.32
N GLY A 111 -7.99 -9.79 -0.63
CA GLY A 111 -7.06 -9.27 -1.63
C GLY A 111 -5.63 -9.09 -1.16
N VAL A 112 -4.73 -8.90 -2.13
CA VAL A 112 -3.37 -8.41 -1.90
C VAL A 112 -3.07 -7.31 -2.92
N PHE A 113 -2.66 -6.15 -2.45
CA PHE A 113 -2.25 -5.01 -3.27
C PHE A 113 -0.78 -4.71 -3.04
N LEU A 114 -0.05 -4.49 -4.12
CA LEU A 114 1.33 -4.03 -4.10
C LEU A 114 1.38 -2.67 -4.79
N VAL A 115 1.90 -1.67 -4.10
CA VAL A 115 2.16 -0.32 -4.61
C VAL A 115 3.64 -0.04 -4.46
N GLU A 116 4.42 -0.25 -5.53
CA GLU A 116 5.86 -0.02 -5.55
C GLU A 116 6.14 1.37 -6.14
N LEU A 117 6.47 2.32 -5.28
CA LEU A 117 6.83 3.68 -5.64
C LEU A 117 8.31 3.77 -6.03
N SER A 118 8.61 4.62 -7.00
CA SER A 118 9.95 4.86 -7.53
C SER A 118 10.06 6.27 -8.12
N GLY A 119 11.28 6.67 -8.51
CA GLY A 119 11.54 8.03 -8.98
C GLY A 119 11.74 9.03 -7.83
N ASP A 120 11.61 10.31 -8.15
CA ASP A 120 11.72 11.44 -7.23
C ASP A 120 10.48 12.35 -7.31
N ILE A 121 10.48 13.47 -6.59
CA ILE A 121 9.35 14.40 -6.53
C ILE A 121 9.02 15.00 -7.91
N GLU A 122 10.02 15.21 -8.76
CA GLU A 122 9.85 15.83 -10.07
C GLU A 122 9.38 14.82 -11.12
N ASN A 123 9.76 13.55 -10.96
CA ASN A 123 9.36 12.47 -11.83
C ASN A 123 8.90 11.23 -11.04
N PRO A 124 7.73 11.32 -10.38
CA PRO A 124 7.23 10.26 -9.53
C PRO A 124 6.67 9.11 -10.37
N ASN A 125 6.87 7.87 -9.92
CA ASN A 125 6.40 6.69 -10.65
C ASN A 125 5.92 5.59 -9.68
N ALA A 126 4.97 4.78 -10.11
CA ALA A 126 4.44 3.66 -9.35
C ALA A 126 4.18 2.44 -10.23
N ASP A 127 4.49 1.26 -9.68
CA ASP A 127 4.12 -0.04 -10.24
C ASP A 127 3.09 -0.69 -9.31
N ILE A 128 1.87 -0.88 -9.83
CA ILE A 128 0.71 -1.36 -9.07
C ILE A 128 0.37 -2.79 -9.48
N LYS A 129 0.16 -3.67 -8.49
CA LYS A 129 -0.38 -5.01 -8.71
C LYS A 129 -1.53 -5.28 -7.76
N VAL A 130 -2.62 -5.80 -8.31
CA VAL A 130 -3.88 -6.03 -7.59
C VAL A 130 -4.31 -7.48 -7.79
N PHE A 131 -4.24 -8.25 -6.71
CA PHE A 131 -4.63 -9.65 -6.65
C PHE A 131 -5.93 -9.80 -5.87
N SER A 132 -6.85 -10.60 -6.39
CA SER A 132 -8.20 -10.78 -5.82
C SER A 132 -8.22 -11.81 -4.70
N SER A 133 -7.13 -12.57 -4.54
CA SER A 133 -6.98 -13.59 -3.51
C SER A 133 -5.50 -13.81 -3.18
N TRP A 134 -5.23 -14.36 -2.00
CA TRP A 134 -3.89 -14.84 -1.63
C TRP A 134 -3.33 -15.86 -2.63
N SER A 135 -4.18 -16.78 -3.11
CA SER A 135 -3.78 -17.81 -4.08
C SER A 135 -3.30 -17.23 -5.42
N GLU A 136 -3.94 -16.16 -5.89
CA GLU A 136 -3.51 -15.42 -7.11
C GLU A 136 -2.14 -14.76 -6.89
N TYR A 137 -1.97 -14.13 -5.73
CA TYR A 137 -0.71 -13.53 -5.31
C TYR A 137 0.43 -14.58 -5.21
N GLN A 138 0.16 -15.75 -4.63
CA GLN A 138 1.16 -16.83 -4.50
C GLN A 138 1.65 -17.33 -5.87
N LYS A 139 0.76 -17.48 -6.85
CA LYS A 139 1.13 -17.86 -8.23
C LYS A 139 2.06 -16.85 -8.87
N PHE A 140 1.86 -15.56 -8.59
CA PHE A 140 2.76 -14.49 -9.02
C PHE A 140 4.11 -14.56 -8.31
N LEU A 141 4.11 -14.80 -7.00
CA LEU A 141 5.31 -14.78 -6.15
C LEU A 141 6.23 -15.99 -6.42
N GLU A 142 5.67 -17.17 -6.61
CA GLU A 142 6.41 -18.44 -6.74
C GLU A 142 7.60 -18.41 -7.72
N PRO A 143 7.46 -17.95 -8.98
CA PRO A 143 8.61 -17.87 -9.90
C PRO A 143 9.68 -16.87 -9.44
N ILE A 144 9.29 -15.80 -8.73
CA ILE A 144 10.21 -14.77 -8.21
C ILE A 144 11.05 -15.36 -7.06
N LEU A 145 10.44 -16.18 -6.20
CA LEU A 145 11.13 -16.90 -5.12
C LEU A 145 12.20 -17.85 -5.67
N LYS A 146 11.84 -18.63 -6.69
CA LYS A 146 12.75 -19.60 -7.32
C LYS A 146 13.99 -18.95 -7.95
N LEU A 147 13.90 -17.67 -8.31
CA LEU A 147 15.01 -16.87 -8.85
C LEU A 147 15.92 -16.24 -7.77
N GLY A 148 15.64 -16.43 -6.48
CA GLY A 148 16.51 -15.99 -5.37
C GLY A 148 16.55 -14.48 -5.13
N LYS A 149 15.60 -13.69 -5.66
CA LYS A 149 15.58 -12.22 -5.56
C LYS A 149 14.74 -11.70 -4.38
N ILE A 150 15.00 -12.14 -3.14
CA ILE A 150 14.27 -11.61 -1.97
C ILE A 150 15.21 -11.21 -0.84
N ARG A 151 14.99 -10.00 -0.30
CA ARG A 151 15.38 -9.63 1.06
C ARG A 151 14.12 -9.38 1.91
N PRO A 152 14.11 -9.74 3.20
CA PRO A 152 13.03 -9.38 4.10
C PRO A 152 12.92 -7.85 4.25
N PRO A 153 11.72 -7.29 4.47
CA PRO A 153 11.58 -5.90 4.89
C PRO A 153 12.40 -5.64 6.15
N HIS A 154 13.30 -4.65 6.08
CA HIS A 154 13.96 -4.13 7.27
C HIS A 154 12.90 -3.32 8.03
N ALA A 155 12.47 -3.85 9.18
CA ALA A 155 11.41 -3.30 10.02
C ALA A 155 10.02 -3.18 9.34
N ALA A 156 9.37 -4.32 9.06
CA ALA A 156 7.92 -4.32 8.81
C ALA A 156 7.21 -3.96 10.12
N THR A 157 6.78 -2.71 10.24
CA THR A 157 5.90 -2.28 11.31
C THR A 157 4.48 -2.68 10.93
N VAL A 158 4.06 -3.90 11.28
CA VAL A 158 2.69 -4.37 11.02
C VAL A 158 1.73 -3.55 11.87
N CYS A 159 0.94 -2.71 11.22
CA CYS A 159 -0.01 -1.83 11.89
C CYS A 159 -1.39 -2.46 11.81
N ARG A 160 -1.82 -3.05 12.93
CA ARG A 160 -3.20 -3.48 13.10
C ARG A 160 -4.02 -2.26 13.50
N THR A 161 -4.99 -1.88 12.69
CA THR A 161 -6.04 -0.97 13.17
C THR A 161 -6.76 -1.68 14.30
N SER A 162 -6.63 -1.15 15.52
CA SER A 162 -7.28 -1.74 16.69
C SER A 162 -8.79 -1.63 16.53
N PRO A 163 -9.56 -2.64 16.95
CA PRO A 163 -11.01 -2.52 17.01
C PRO A 163 -11.35 -1.54 18.14
N GLU A 164 -11.99 -0.42 17.79
CA GLU A 164 -12.82 0.34 18.74
C GLU A 164 -14.21 -0.27 18.82
#